data_AF-A0A4Y7ST86-F1
#
_entry.id   AF-A0A4Y7ST86-F1
#
_cell.length_a   1.000
_cell.length_b   1.000
_cell.length_c   1.000
_cell.angle_alpha   90.00
_cell.angle_beta   90.00
_cell.angle_gamma   90.00
#
_symmetry.space_group_name_H-M   'P 1'
#
loop_
_entity.id
_entity.type
_entity.pdbx_description
1 polymer ?
#
loop_
_entity_poly.entity_id
_entity_poly.type
_entity_poly.pdbx_seq_one_letter_code
_entity_poly.pdbx_strand_id
1 'polypeptide(L)'
;MAATNLDYSSFSGASRLLLETSGVTEAEGYHAKIKQRIQELEQETLRISQEICALKSCHNTATTANRLPSEVLALIFSSVSRFNTGASILTVAHICRHWRLIAMDHPQLFADLRGIALQSEAHTRAMVRLSKEAP
;
A
#
# COMPACT_ATOMS: atom_id res chain seq x y z
N MET A 1 -2.92 44.45 1.34
CA MET A 1 -3.05 43.08 0.79
C MET A 1 -2.83 42.11 1.93
N ALA A 2 -3.86 41.33 2.28
CA ALA A 2 -3.85 40.46 3.44
C ALA A 2 -2.96 39.23 3.17
N ALA A 3 -1.92 39.04 3.98
CA ALA A 3 -1.15 37.81 4.01
C ALA A 3 -2.07 36.71 4.56
N THR A 4 -2.46 35.76 3.70
CA THR A 4 -3.11 34.53 4.12
C THR A 4 -2.16 33.79 5.07
N ASN A 5 -2.52 33.71 6.35
CA ASN A 5 -1.86 32.85 7.34
C ASN A 5 -2.10 31.40 6.93
N LEU A 6 -1.28 30.91 6.00
CA LEU A 6 -1.16 29.49 5.70
C LEU A 6 -0.39 28.85 6.86
N ASP A 7 -0.99 27.86 7.51
CA ASP A 7 -0.33 27.09 8.56
C ASP A 7 0.75 26.19 7.94
N TYR A 8 2.01 26.53 8.19
CA TYR A 8 3.18 25.81 7.68
C TYR A 8 3.82 24.85 8.70
N SER A 9 3.11 24.55 9.80
CA SER A 9 3.63 23.70 10.89
C SER A 9 3.94 22.26 10.45
N SER A 10 3.20 21.73 9.48
CA SER A 10 3.37 20.37 8.93
C SER A 10 4.55 20.21 7.97
N PHE A 11 5.16 21.31 7.50
CA PHE A 11 6.27 21.27 6.55
C PHE A 11 7.61 21.03 7.25
N SER A 12 8.48 20.27 6.59
CA SER A 12 9.89 20.15 6.97
C SER A 12 10.58 21.53 6.98
N GLY A 13 11.62 21.70 7.80
CA GLY A 13 12.35 22.97 7.89
C GLY A 13 12.85 23.49 6.54
N ALA A 14 13.35 22.60 5.68
CA ALA A 14 13.77 22.95 4.32
C ALA A 14 12.60 23.45 3.44
N SER A 15 11.43 22.83 3.55
CA SER A 15 10.23 23.25 2.82
C SER A 15 9.68 24.58 3.35
N ARG A 16 9.78 24.83 4.65
CA ARG A 16 9.36 26.09 5.28
C ARG A 16 10.24 27.27 4.87
N LEU A 17 11.57 27.07 4.87
CA LEU A 17 12.53 28.07 4.38
C LEU A 17 12.26 28.48 2.93
N LEU A 18 11.87 27.53 2.06
CA LEU A 18 11.48 27.86 0.69
C LEU A 18 10.24 28.76 0.66
N LEU A 19 9.20 28.43 1.42
CA LEU A 19 7.96 29.21 1.47
C LEU A 19 8.16 30.62 2.04
N GLU A 20 9.05 30.79 3.02
CA GLU A 20 9.41 32.09 3.61
C GLU A 20 10.15 33.01 2.61
N THR A 21 10.77 32.47 1.56
CA THR A 21 11.38 33.28 0.47
C THR A 21 10.40 33.74 -0.60
N SER A 22 9.10 33.42 -0.46
CA SER A 22 8.06 33.89 -1.37
C SER A 22 7.93 35.42 -1.30
N GLY A 23 8.23 36.11 -2.41
CA GLY A 23 8.22 37.57 -2.51
C GLY A 23 9.60 38.26 -2.50
N VAL A 24 10.69 37.54 -2.18
CA VAL A 24 12.06 38.08 -2.27
C VAL A 24 12.77 37.69 -3.58
N THR A 25 12.26 36.65 -4.25
CA THR A 25 12.87 36.06 -5.47
C THR A 25 11.96 36.23 -6.68
N GLU A 26 12.52 36.29 -7.90
CA GLU A 26 11.73 36.23 -9.14
C GLU A 26 10.81 35.00 -9.17
N ALA A 27 9.57 35.20 -9.63
CA ALA A 27 8.51 34.20 -9.57
C ALA A 27 8.88 32.87 -10.25
N GLU A 28 9.62 32.93 -11.36
CA GLU A 28 10.09 31.73 -12.07
C GLU A 28 11.11 30.93 -11.26
N GLY A 29 12.08 31.61 -10.61
CA GLY A 29 13.08 30.96 -9.76
C GLY A 29 12.47 30.34 -8.50
N TYR A 30 11.44 30.95 -7.92
CA TYR A 30 10.70 30.40 -6.80
C TYR A 30 9.92 29.13 -7.20
N HIS A 31 9.18 29.14 -8.31
CA HIS A 31 8.46 27.97 -8.79
C HIS A 31 9.39 26.80 -9.14
N ALA A 32 10.55 27.07 -9.75
CA ALA A 32 11.55 26.05 -10.04
C ALA A 32 12.03 25.36 -8.75
N LYS A 33 12.33 26.13 -7.69
CA LYS A 33 12.75 25.58 -6.39
C LYS A 33 11.67 24.74 -5.72
N ILE A 34 10.40 25.18 -5.77
CA ILE A 34 9.28 24.39 -5.24
C ILE A 34 9.11 23.09 -6.01
N LYS A 35 9.17 23.12 -7.34
CA LYS A 35 9.08 21.93 -8.19
C LYS A 35 10.21 20.94 -7.89
N GLN A 36 11.43 21.44 -7.74
CA GLN A 36 12.58 20.62 -7.34
C GLN A 36 12.32 19.97 -5.97
N ARG A 37 11.84 20.72 -4.99
CA ARG A 37 11.54 20.19 -3.66
C ARG A 37 10.47 19.10 -3.67
N ILE A 38 9.44 19.23 -4.51
CA ILE A 38 8.42 18.20 -4.70
C ILE A 38 9.06 16.92 -5.22
N GLN A 39 9.90 17.01 -6.27
CA GLN A 39 10.58 15.85 -6.85
C GLN A 39 11.49 15.13 -5.85
N GLU A 40 12.24 15.88 -5.03
CA GLU A 40 13.06 15.31 -3.97
C GLU A 40 12.24 14.51 -2.95
N LEU A 41 11.08 15.06 -2.54
CA LEU A 41 10.19 14.41 -1.57
C LEU A 41 9.49 13.18 -2.17
N GLU A 42 9.12 13.23 -3.45
CA GLU A 42 8.56 12.08 -4.17
C GLU A 42 9.60 10.94 -4.27
N GLN A 43 10.86 11.27 -4.57
CA GLN A 43 11.94 10.29 -4.61
C GLN A 43 12.21 9.66 -3.24
N GLU A 44 12.20 10.47 -2.18
CA GLU A 44 12.39 9.97 -0.81
C GLU A 44 11.22 9.09 -0.37
N THR A 45 9.98 9.48 -0.72
CA THR A 45 8.78 8.67 -0.47
C THR A 45 8.90 7.30 -1.15
N LEU A 46 9.32 7.27 -2.41
CA LEU A 46 9.55 6.02 -3.13
C LEU A 46 10.61 5.17 -2.43
N ARG A 47 11.76 5.75 -2.07
CA ARG A 47 12.83 5.04 -1.37
C ARG A 47 12.37 4.43 -0.04
N ILE A 48 11.74 5.23 0.82
CA ILE A 48 11.22 4.78 2.11
C ILE A 48 10.18 3.68 1.91
N SER A 49 9.29 3.82 0.92
CA SER A 49 8.28 2.79 0.62
C SER A 49 8.93 1.45 0.25
N GLN A 50 9.99 1.46 -0.55
CA GLN A 50 10.74 0.27 -0.93
C GLN A 50 11.41 -0.38 0.29
N GLU A 51 12.01 0.43 1.16
CA GLU A 51 12.63 -0.05 2.40
C GLU A 51 11.59 -0.68 3.35
N ILE A 52 10.43 -0.03 3.53
CA ILE A 52 9.31 -0.60 4.31
C ILE A 52 8.87 -1.94 3.70
N CYS A 53 8.76 -2.04 2.37
CA CYS A 53 8.38 -3.29 1.71
C CYS A 53 9.42 -4.40 1.91
N ALA A 54 10.71 -4.06 1.85
CA ALA A 54 11.79 -5.00 2.13
C ALA A 54 11.74 -5.48 3.58
N LEU A 55 11.59 -4.57 4.55
CA LEU A 55 11.48 -4.91 5.98
C LEU A 55 10.24 -5.76 6.27
N LYS A 56 9.08 -5.44 5.68
CA LYS A 56 7.87 -6.27 5.77
C LYS A 56 8.11 -7.67 5.19
N SER A 57 8.84 -7.78 4.09
CA SER A 57 9.18 -9.06 3.47
C SER A 57 10.10 -9.90 4.36
N CYS A 58 11.12 -9.28 4.97
CA CYS A 58 11.99 -9.93 5.95
C CYS A 58 11.20 -10.38 7.19
N HIS A 59 10.36 -9.50 7.75
CA HIS A 59 9.51 -9.82 8.89
C HIS A 59 8.59 -11.00 8.58
N ASN A 60 7.90 -10.95 7.45
CA ASN A 60 7.05 -12.04 6.98
C ASN A 60 7.84 -13.35 6.86
N THR A 61 9.03 -13.35 6.25
CA THR A 61 9.84 -14.58 6.13
C THR A 61 10.25 -15.15 7.50
N ALA A 62 10.39 -14.29 8.50
CA ALA A 62 10.72 -14.71 9.87
C ALA A 62 9.52 -15.24 10.67
N THR A 63 8.27 -14.97 10.26
CA THR A 63 7.10 -15.44 11.01
C THR A 63 6.90 -16.94 10.88
N THR A 64 6.49 -17.58 11.99
CA THR A 64 6.28 -19.04 12.04
C THR A 64 5.26 -19.52 11.01
N ALA A 65 4.20 -18.75 10.77
CA ALA A 65 3.16 -19.12 9.82
C ALA A 65 3.70 -19.20 8.37
N ASN A 66 4.69 -18.38 8.01
CA ASN A 66 5.33 -18.40 6.68
C ASN A 66 6.41 -19.47 6.53
N ARG A 67 6.71 -20.23 7.59
CA ARG A 67 7.63 -21.38 7.55
C ARG A 67 6.90 -22.71 7.40
N LEU A 68 5.57 -22.68 7.42
CA LEU A 68 4.76 -23.87 7.17
C LEU A 68 4.95 -24.31 5.70
N PRO A 69 4.95 -25.63 5.42
CA PRO A 69 4.90 -26.13 4.05
C PRO A 69 3.69 -25.57 3.29
N SER A 70 3.84 -25.39 1.98
CA SER A 70 2.79 -24.85 1.11
C SER A 70 1.48 -25.64 1.20
N GLU A 71 1.57 -26.96 1.39
CA GLU A 71 0.44 -27.87 1.54
C GLU A 71 -0.33 -27.59 2.84
N VAL A 72 0.39 -27.31 3.93
CA VAL A 72 -0.23 -26.98 5.22
C VAL A 72 -0.92 -25.62 5.14
N LEU A 73 -0.29 -24.65 4.48
CA LEU A 73 -0.91 -23.34 4.21
C LEU A 73 -2.15 -23.48 3.34
N ALA A 74 -2.11 -24.29 2.28
CA ALA A 74 -3.27 -24.54 1.43
C ALA A 74 -4.43 -25.21 2.18
N LEU A 75 -4.14 -26.11 3.12
CA LEU A 75 -5.15 -26.71 4.01
C LEU A 75 -5.78 -25.68 4.95
N ILE A 76 -4.97 -24.78 5.51
CA ILE A 76 -5.46 -23.65 6.32
C ILE A 76 -6.34 -22.75 5.47
N PHE A 77 -5.91 -22.36 4.28
CA PHE A 77 -6.68 -21.49 3.37
C PHE A 77 -8.01 -22.15 2.97
N SER A 78 -7.99 -23.45 2.68
CA SER A 78 -9.19 -24.23 2.38
C SER A 78 -10.16 -24.23 3.56
N SER A 79 -9.66 -24.34 4.79
CA SER A 79 -10.47 -24.25 6.00
C SER A 79 -11.09 -22.85 6.14
N VAL A 80 -10.29 -21.79 5.94
CA VAL A 80 -10.79 -20.41 5.97
C VAL A 80 -11.88 -20.17 4.94
N SER A 81 -11.71 -20.66 3.71
CA SER A 81 -12.71 -20.55 2.63
C SER A 81 -14.02 -21.26 2.99
N ARG A 82 -13.94 -22.47 3.57
CA ARG A 82 -15.11 -23.28 3.92
C ARG A 82 -15.96 -22.70 5.06
N PHE A 83 -15.33 -22.00 6.00
CA PHE A 83 -16.01 -21.53 7.22
C PHE A 83 -16.30 -20.02 7.24
N ASN A 84 -15.86 -19.26 6.24
CA ASN A 84 -16.08 -17.81 6.18
C ASN A 84 -16.74 -17.38 4.86
N THR A 85 -17.14 -16.11 4.80
CA THR A 85 -17.58 -15.49 3.55
C THR A 85 -16.44 -15.49 2.54
N GLY A 86 -16.78 -15.55 1.24
CA GLY A 86 -15.78 -15.48 0.16
C GLY A 86 -14.84 -14.26 0.22
N ALA A 87 -15.18 -13.21 0.96
CA ALA A 87 -14.25 -12.10 1.19
C ALA A 87 -12.99 -12.52 1.99
N SER A 88 -13.06 -13.59 2.78
CA SER A 88 -11.97 -14.00 3.68
C SER A 88 -10.81 -14.64 2.94
N ILE A 89 -11.05 -15.37 1.84
CA ILE A 89 -9.96 -15.91 1.02
C ILE A 89 -9.19 -14.80 0.30
N LEU A 90 -9.87 -13.69 -0.02
CA LEU A 90 -9.25 -12.48 -0.55
C LEU A 90 -8.33 -11.88 0.50
N THR A 91 -8.81 -11.73 1.74
CA THR A 91 -7.97 -11.29 2.87
C THR A 91 -6.73 -12.15 3.04
N VAL A 92 -6.87 -13.48 2.98
CA VAL A 92 -5.74 -14.44 3.05
C VAL A 92 -4.71 -14.19 1.94
N ALA A 93 -5.16 -14.01 0.69
CA ALA A 93 -4.30 -13.71 -0.46
C ALA A 93 -3.65 -12.30 -0.39
N HIS A 94 -4.10 -11.44 0.51
CA HIS A 94 -3.55 -10.09 0.72
C HIS A 94 -2.64 -9.96 1.95
N ILE A 95 -2.43 -11.02 2.75
CA ILE A 95 -1.54 -10.97 3.94
C ILE A 95 -0.08 -10.69 3.55
N CYS A 96 0.48 -11.49 2.64
CA CYS A 96 1.83 -11.29 2.13
C CYS A 96 1.99 -11.92 0.74
N ARG A 97 3.10 -11.58 0.05
CA ARG A 97 3.41 -12.13 -1.28
C ARG A 97 3.48 -13.66 -1.27
N HIS A 98 4.03 -14.27 -0.23
CA HIS A 98 4.14 -15.72 -0.12
C HIS A 98 2.77 -16.41 -0.06
N TRP A 99 1.86 -15.90 0.80
CA TRP A 99 0.50 -16.43 0.92
C TRP A 99 -0.30 -16.24 -0.37
N ARG A 100 -0.10 -15.10 -1.05
CA ARG A 100 -0.72 -14.85 -2.34
C ARG A 100 -0.31 -15.89 -3.38
N LEU A 101 0.98 -16.19 -3.50
CA LEU A 101 1.48 -17.18 -4.46
C LEU A 101 0.88 -18.56 -4.19
N ILE A 102 0.92 -19.01 -2.93
CA ILE A 102 0.32 -20.30 -2.55
C ILE A 102 -1.18 -20.32 -2.84
N ALA A 103 -1.91 -19.27 -2.49
CA ALA A 103 -3.34 -19.20 -2.77
C ALA A 103 -3.60 -19.32 -4.28
N MET A 104 -2.88 -18.56 -5.11
CA MET A 104 -3.01 -18.57 -6.57
C MET A 104 -2.69 -19.93 -7.20
N ASP A 105 -1.73 -20.68 -6.62
CA ASP A 105 -1.38 -22.03 -7.05
C ASP A 105 -2.47 -23.08 -6.72
N HIS A 106 -3.48 -22.70 -5.92
CA HIS A 106 -4.61 -23.55 -5.56
C HIS A 106 -5.94 -22.95 -6.05
N PRO A 107 -6.27 -23.03 -7.36
CA PRO A 107 -7.48 -22.44 -7.93
C PRO A 107 -8.79 -22.86 -7.26
N GLN A 108 -8.82 -24.04 -6.62
CA GLN A 108 -9.97 -24.55 -5.86
C GLN A 108 -10.38 -23.60 -4.73
N LEU A 109 -9.43 -22.86 -4.13
CA LEU A 109 -9.71 -21.83 -3.12
C LEU A 109 -10.60 -20.70 -3.65
N PHE A 110 -10.57 -20.44 -4.95
CA PHE A 110 -11.35 -19.41 -5.62
C PHE A 110 -12.61 -19.98 -6.30
N ALA A 111 -12.76 -21.30 -6.39
CA ALA A 111 -13.96 -21.92 -6.97
C ALA A 111 -15.20 -21.61 -6.13
N ASP A 112 -15.04 -21.56 -4.80
CA ASP A 112 -16.10 -21.26 -3.83
C ASP A 112 -16.46 -19.77 -3.74
N LEU A 113 -15.69 -18.89 -4.40
CA LEU A 113 -16.01 -17.45 -4.50
C LEU A 113 -17.24 -17.16 -5.37
N ARG A 114 -17.68 -18.14 -6.18
CA ARG A 114 -18.85 -18.05 -7.06
C ARG A 114 -20.15 -18.05 -6.24
N GLY A 115 -20.41 -16.94 -5.55
CA GLY A 115 -21.71 -16.75 -4.91
C GLY A 115 -21.86 -15.53 -4.01
N ILE A 116 -20.79 -15.05 -3.36
CA ILE A 116 -20.96 -14.05 -2.27
C ILE A 116 -20.04 -12.83 -2.42
N ALA A 117 -18.78 -13.01 -2.81
CA ALA A 117 -17.80 -11.90 -2.81
C ALA A 117 -17.85 -11.03 -4.08
N LEU A 118 -18.15 -11.62 -5.24
CA LEU A 118 -18.15 -10.94 -6.54
C LEU A 118 -19.51 -10.32 -6.91
N GLN A 119 -20.57 -10.60 -6.14
CA GLN A 119 -21.89 -10.03 -6.39
C GLN A 119 -22.04 -8.60 -5.85
N SER A 120 -21.15 -8.19 -4.95
CA SER A 120 -21.20 -6.87 -4.34
C SER A 120 -20.22 -5.92 -5.04
N GLU A 121 -20.75 -4.93 -5.75
CA GLU A 121 -19.98 -3.88 -6.42
C GLU A 121 -19.03 -3.15 -5.45
N ALA A 122 -19.41 -3.02 -4.18
CA ALA A 122 -18.58 -2.43 -3.12
C ALA A 122 -17.33 -3.26 -2.83
N HIS A 123 -17.45 -4.60 -2.77
CA HIS A 123 -16.31 -5.49 -2.54
C HIS A 123 -15.37 -5.51 -3.74
N THR A 124 -15.92 -5.54 -4.96
CA THR A 124 -15.12 -5.45 -6.20
C THR A 124 -14.34 -4.13 -6.28
N ARG A 125 -14.96 -3.00 -5.91
CA ARG A 125 -14.27 -1.69 -5.86
C ARG A 125 -13.17 -1.66 -4.79
N ALA A 126 -13.43 -2.20 -3.60
CA ALA A 126 -12.44 -2.29 -2.54
C ALA A 126 -11.24 -3.15 -2.98
N MET A 127 -11.49 -4.28 -3.62
CA MET A 127 -10.46 -5.16 -4.20
C MET A 127 -9.59 -4.44 -5.25
N VAL A 128 -10.22 -3.71 -6.18
CA VAL A 128 -9.49 -2.93 -7.19
C VAL A 128 -8.64 -1.84 -6.54
N ARG A 129 -9.14 -1.18 -5.50
CA ARG A 129 -8.38 -0.18 -4.75
C ARG A 129 -7.18 -0.80 -4.04
N LEU A 130 -7.38 -1.91 -3.32
CA LEU A 130 -6.31 -2.62 -2.62
C LEU A 130 -5.27 -3.22 -3.58
N SER A 131 -5.67 -3.58 -4.80
CA SER A 131 -4.75 -4.01 -5.86
C SER A 131 -3.85 -2.87 -6.35
N LYS A 132 -4.40 -1.65 -6.46
CA LYS A 132 -3.62 -0.45 -6.86
C LYS A 132 -2.71 0.06 -5.75
N GLU A 133 -3.09 -0.17 -4.49
CA GLU A 133 -2.32 0.21 -3.30
C GLU A 133 -1.36 -0.90 -2.84
N ALA A 134 -1.39 -2.08 -3.48
CA ALA A 134 -0.45 -3.15 -3.21
C ALA A 134 0.91 -2.81 -3.84
N PRO A 135 2.02 -2.83 -3.05
CA PRO A 135 3.35 -2.60 -3.57
C PRO A 135 3.83 -3.72 -4.50
#